data_AF-A0A1V9YU25-F1
#
_entry.id   AF-A0A1V9YU25-F1
#
_cell.length_a   1.000
_cell.length_b   1.000
_cell.length_c   1.000
_cell.angle_alpha   90.00
_cell.angle_beta   90.00
_cell.angle_gamma   90.00
#
_symmetry.space_group_name_H-M   'P 1'
#
loop_
_entity.id
_entity.type
_entity.pdbx_description
1 polymer ?
#
loop_
_entity_poly.entity_id
_entity_poly.type
_entity_poly.pdbx_seq_one_letter_code
_entity_poly.pdbx_strand_id
1 'polypeptide(L)'
;MSTSTPRSDLLCKYTYKPCNNPRTTKKNGDLHMLCTHHRNRANEVQKTHAMKRKLIKALDKATQSLSAFSPTSASSSSAQLKKSESMDVLELEYLESLLEQHDAHEMYETPTMTEEEYAILFELF
;
A
#
# COMPACT_ATOMS: atom_id res chain seq x y z
N MET A 1 -9.78 6.86 44.32
CA MET A 1 -10.20 7.18 42.95
C MET A 1 -9.64 6.11 42.05
N SER A 2 -10.47 5.17 41.58
CA SER A 2 -10.01 4.01 40.81
C SER A 2 -9.76 4.41 39.36
N THR A 3 -8.49 4.61 38.99
CA THR A 3 -8.08 4.84 37.60
C THR A 3 -8.14 3.51 36.85
N SER A 4 -9.27 3.23 36.20
CA SER A 4 -9.41 2.10 35.29
C SER A 4 -8.50 2.31 34.09
N THR A 5 -7.43 1.52 33.98
CA THR A 5 -6.65 1.37 32.75
C THR A 5 -7.61 1.24 31.57
N PRO A 6 -7.49 2.06 30.50
CA PRO A 6 -8.39 1.93 29.36
C PRO A 6 -8.27 0.52 28.82
N ARG A 7 -9.39 -0.21 28.80
CA ARG A 7 -9.45 -1.56 28.26
C ARG A 7 -8.90 -1.49 26.83
N SER A 8 -7.69 -2.02 26.61
CA SER A 8 -7.04 -2.12 25.30
C SER A 8 -7.93 -2.80 24.26
N ASP A 9 -8.93 -3.55 24.73
CA ASP A 9 -9.98 -4.17 23.92
C ASP A 9 -10.90 -3.19 23.19
N LEU A 10 -10.98 -1.92 23.62
CA LEU A 10 -11.77 -0.89 22.94
C LEU A 10 -10.95 -0.11 21.90
N LEU A 11 -9.62 -0.23 21.92
CA LEU A 11 -8.73 0.51 21.04
C LEU A 11 -8.39 -0.27 19.76
N CYS A 12 -8.08 0.47 18.71
CA CYS A 12 -7.71 -0.08 17.40
C CYS A 12 -6.50 -1.01 17.49
N LYS A 13 -6.63 -2.22 16.91
CA LYS A 13 -5.56 -3.24 16.83
C LYS A 13 -4.77 -3.12 15.53
N TYR A 14 -4.39 -1.90 15.14
CA TYR A 14 -3.55 -1.71 13.94
C TYR A 14 -2.13 -2.19 14.24
N THR A 15 -1.59 -3.08 13.40
CA THR A 15 -0.36 -3.83 13.69
C THR A 15 0.92 -3.05 13.41
N TYR A 16 0.89 -2.12 12.44
CA TYR A 16 2.10 -1.41 12.01
C TYR A 16 2.44 -0.21 12.90
N LYS A 17 1.43 0.54 13.35
CA LYS A 17 1.60 1.73 14.21
C LYS A 17 0.57 1.71 15.35
N PRO A 18 0.98 1.97 16.60
CA PRO A 18 0.02 2.03 17.71
C PRO A 18 -1.05 3.09 17.42
N CYS A 19 -2.31 2.74 17.65
CA CYS A 19 -3.45 3.60 17.35
C CYS A 19 -4.39 3.68 18.55
N ASN A 20 -4.56 4.89 19.06
CA ASN A 20 -5.38 5.17 20.25
C ASN A 20 -6.84 5.46 19.90
N ASN A 21 -7.21 5.36 18.62
CA ASN A 21 -8.60 5.56 18.19
C ASN A 21 -9.48 4.36 18.61
N PRO A 22 -10.73 4.60 18.99
CA PRO A 22 -11.65 3.52 19.38
C PRO A 22 -12.03 2.64 18.19
N ARG A 23 -12.32 1.38 18.47
CA ARG A 23 -12.87 0.43 17.51
C ARG A 23 -14.27 0.84 17.08
N THR A 24 -14.58 0.60 15.81
CA THR A 24 -15.93 0.80 15.29
C THR A 24 -16.82 -0.38 15.61
N THR A 25 -18.13 -0.15 15.71
CA THR A 25 -19.12 -1.21 15.93
C THR A 25 -19.68 -1.69 14.60
N LYS A 26 -19.85 -3.00 14.44
CA LYS A 26 -20.60 -3.65 13.35
C LYS A 26 -22.10 -3.36 13.54
N LYS A 27 -22.88 -3.54 12.48
CA LYS A 27 -24.36 -3.51 12.56
C LYS A 27 -24.93 -4.51 13.58
N ASN A 28 -24.20 -5.60 13.83
CA ASN A 28 -24.59 -6.66 14.75
C ASN A 28 -24.23 -6.37 16.22
N GLY A 29 -23.63 -5.21 16.52
CA GLY A 29 -23.19 -4.85 17.88
C GLY A 29 -21.75 -5.25 18.23
N ASP A 30 -21.14 -6.16 17.47
CA ASP A 30 -19.73 -6.57 17.66
C ASP A 30 -18.73 -5.48 17.26
N LEU A 31 -17.61 -5.37 17.96
CA LEU A 31 -16.53 -4.46 17.57
C LEU A 31 -15.72 -4.98 16.38
N HIS A 32 -15.42 -4.10 15.43
CA HIS A 32 -14.36 -4.30 14.46
C HIS A 32 -13.00 -4.27 15.14
N MET A 33 -11.99 -4.90 14.54
CA MET A 33 -10.62 -4.84 15.09
C MET A 33 -9.97 -3.46 14.92
N LEU A 34 -10.42 -2.69 13.92
CA LEU A 34 -9.83 -1.40 13.54
C LEU A 34 -10.81 -0.24 13.79
N CYS A 35 -10.25 0.95 14.01
CA CYS A 35 -10.99 2.21 14.04
C CYS A 35 -11.49 2.62 12.64
N THR A 36 -12.34 3.64 12.56
CA THR A 36 -12.93 4.14 11.30
C THR A 36 -11.86 4.48 10.26
N HIS A 37 -10.83 5.21 10.70
CA HIS A 37 -9.73 5.65 9.84
C HIS A 37 -9.02 4.47 9.16
N HIS A 38 -8.54 3.49 9.94
CA HIS A 38 -7.84 2.34 9.39
C HIS A 38 -8.74 1.42 8.56
N ARG A 39 -10.04 1.36 8.85
CA ARG A 39 -10.99 0.63 8.01
C ARG A 39 -11.16 1.26 6.63
N ASN A 40 -11.27 2.59 6.58
CA ASN A 40 -11.41 3.30 5.30
C ASN A 40 -10.17 3.11 4.44
N ARG A 41 -8.97 3.26 5.04
CA ARG A 41 -7.70 3.00 4.35
C ARG A 41 -7.59 1.56 3.86
N ALA A 42 -7.95 0.58 4.69
CA ALA A 42 -7.95 -0.83 4.28
C ALA A 42 -8.92 -1.08 3.11
N ASN A 43 -10.10 -0.47 3.11
CA ASN A 43 -11.06 -0.58 2.01
C ASN A 43 -10.52 0.03 0.72
N GLU A 44 -9.83 1.16 0.81
CA GLU A 44 -9.19 1.83 -0.33
C GLU A 44 -8.10 0.95 -0.95
N VAL A 45 -7.18 0.43 -0.13
CA VAL A 45 -6.14 -0.52 -0.57
C VAL A 45 -6.75 -1.78 -1.20
N GLN A 46 -7.87 -2.27 -0.65
CA GLN A 46 -8.59 -3.39 -1.25
C GLN A 46 -9.19 -3.05 -2.62
N LYS A 47 -9.74 -1.84 -2.80
CA LYS A 47 -10.27 -1.38 -4.08
C LYS A 47 -9.16 -1.26 -5.13
N THR A 48 -8.04 -0.64 -4.79
CA THR A 48 -6.90 -0.49 -5.72
C THR A 48 -6.34 -1.86 -6.10
N HIS A 49 -6.15 -2.76 -5.14
CA HIS A 49 -5.70 -4.12 -5.41
C HIS A 49 -6.71 -4.94 -6.26
N ALA A 50 -8.02 -4.75 -6.04
CA ALA A 50 -9.04 -5.35 -6.89
C ALA A 50 -9.01 -4.80 -8.33
N MET A 51 -8.82 -3.49 -8.50
CA MET A 51 -8.68 -2.85 -9.80
C MET A 51 -7.44 -3.35 -10.54
N LYS A 52 -6.26 -3.34 -9.90
CA LYS A 52 -5.00 -3.88 -10.48
C LYS A 52 -5.19 -5.32 -10.96
N ARG A 53 -5.78 -6.19 -10.14
CA ARG A 53 -6.05 -7.59 -10.54
C ARG A 53 -7.01 -7.72 -11.72
N LYS A 54 -8.00 -6.83 -11.86
CA LYS A 54 -8.91 -6.83 -13.02
C LYS A 54 -8.18 -6.41 -14.29
N LEU A 55 -7.33 -5.38 -14.21
CA LEU A 55 -6.54 -4.89 -15.35
C LEU A 55 -5.54 -5.95 -15.84
N ILE A 56 -4.79 -6.57 -14.93
CA ILE A 56 -3.86 -7.66 -15.26
C ILE A 56 -4.60 -8.80 -15.97
N LYS A 57 -5.74 -9.25 -15.42
CA LYS A 57 -6.55 -10.30 -16.06
C LYS A 57 -7.09 -9.91 -17.44
N ALA A 58 -7.44 -8.64 -17.65
CA ALA A 58 -7.90 -8.15 -18.93
C ALA A 58 -6.76 -8.14 -19.96
N LEU A 59 -5.56 -7.73 -19.56
CA LEU A 59 -4.35 -7.77 -20.39
C LEU A 59 -3.99 -9.21 -20.77
N ASP A 60 -3.98 -10.13 -19.79
CA ASP A 60 -3.72 -11.56 -20.04
C ASP A 60 -4.71 -12.17 -21.03
N LYS A 61 -5.98 -11.74 -20.99
CA LYS A 61 -6.99 -12.17 -21.96
C LYS A 61 -6.75 -11.56 -23.34
N ALA A 62 -6.35 -10.29 -23.42
CA ALA A 62 -6.07 -9.62 -24.68
C ALA A 62 -4.85 -10.23 -25.39
N THR A 63 -3.77 -10.51 -24.65
CA THR A 63 -2.57 -11.17 -25.20
C THR A 63 -2.87 -12.58 -25.72
N GLN A 64 -3.70 -13.35 -25.01
CA GLN A 64 -4.18 -14.66 -25.50
C GLN A 64 -5.04 -14.56 -26.76
N SER A 65 -5.82 -13.49 -26.91
CA SER A 65 -6.65 -13.30 -28.12
C SER A 65 -5.84 -12.91 -29.36
N LEU A 66 -4.73 -12.17 -29.18
CA LEU A 66 -3.84 -11.75 -30.26
C LEU A 66 -2.93 -12.89 -30.74
N SER A 67 -2.55 -13.82 -29.86
CA SER A 67 -1.75 -14.99 -30.24
C SER A 67 -2.55 -16.08 -30.96
N ALA A 68 -3.89 -16.02 -30.93
CA ALA A 68 -4.78 -16.96 -31.62
C ALA A 68 -4.88 -16.74 -33.14
N PHE A 69 -4.24 -15.70 -33.70
CA PHE A 69 -4.27 -15.38 -35.14
C PHE A 69 -3.05 -15.88 -35.95
N SER A 70 -2.13 -16.64 -35.34
CA SER A 70 -1.05 -17.32 -36.06
C SER A 70 -1.51 -18.69 -36.58
N PRO A 71 -1.56 -18.92 -37.91
CA PRO A 71 -1.94 -20.20 -38.46
C PRO A 71 -0.68 -21.06 -38.64
N THR A 72 -0.13 -21.66 -37.59
CA THR A 72 0.78 -22.80 -37.72
C THR A 72 0.75 -23.69 -36.49
N SER A 73 0.38 -24.95 -36.72
CA SER A 73 0.37 -26.07 -35.79
C SER A 73 1.71 -26.26 -35.08
N ALA A 74 1.69 -26.47 -33.76
CA ALA A 74 2.26 -27.64 -33.07
C ALA A 74 2.52 -27.40 -31.56
N SER A 75 2.03 -28.35 -30.76
CA SER A 75 2.59 -28.84 -29.48
C SER A 75 2.86 -27.87 -28.32
N SER A 76 1.99 -28.02 -27.32
CA SER A 76 2.26 -27.96 -25.88
C SER A 76 3.74 -27.96 -25.46
N SER A 77 4.19 -26.88 -24.86
CA SER A 77 5.18 -26.91 -23.78
C SER A 77 5.10 -25.62 -22.94
N SER A 78 4.97 -25.82 -21.64
CA SER A 78 5.07 -24.84 -20.58
C SER A 78 6.37 -24.03 -20.69
N ALA A 79 6.28 -22.79 -21.16
CA ALA A 79 7.37 -21.83 -21.12
C ALA A 79 7.13 -20.87 -19.95
N GLN A 80 7.82 -21.19 -18.86
CA GLN A 80 8.11 -20.31 -17.74
C GLN A 80 8.88 -19.09 -18.27
N LEU A 81 8.16 -18.07 -18.71
CA LEU A 81 8.73 -16.82 -19.20
C LEU A 81 9.13 -16.00 -17.97
N LYS A 82 10.45 -15.89 -17.75
CA LYS A 82 11.05 -14.97 -16.79
C LYS A 82 10.52 -13.57 -17.10
N LYS A 83 9.63 -13.06 -16.25
CA LYS A 83 9.15 -11.67 -16.31
C LYS A 83 10.36 -10.78 -16.06
N SER A 84 10.90 -10.20 -17.12
CA SER A 84 11.94 -9.19 -17.05
C SER A 84 11.42 -8.04 -16.17
N GLU A 85 12.22 -7.65 -15.18
CA GLU A 85 11.98 -6.50 -14.29
C GLU A 85 12.13 -5.17 -15.07
N SER A 86 11.25 -4.94 -16.03
CA SER A 86 10.91 -3.56 -16.42
C SER A 86 9.70 -3.19 -15.58
N MET A 87 9.85 -2.26 -14.64
CA MET A 87 8.70 -1.68 -13.95
C MET A 87 7.69 -1.22 -14.99
N ASP A 88 6.45 -1.68 -14.85
CA ASP A 88 5.36 -1.35 -15.75
C ASP A 88 5.13 0.17 -15.70
N VAL A 89 4.97 0.83 -16.85
CA VAL A 89 4.78 2.30 -16.92
C VAL A 89 3.58 2.73 -16.09
N LEU A 90 2.54 1.89 -16.04
CA LEU A 90 1.36 2.07 -15.19
C LEU A 90 1.66 1.91 -13.69
N GLU A 91 2.67 1.10 -13.34
CA GLU A 91 3.14 0.94 -11.97
C GLU A 91 4.00 2.14 -11.53
N LEU A 92 4.75 2.74 -12.44
CA LEU A 92 5.45 4.01 -12.21
C LEU A 92 4.48 5.18 -12.05
N GLU A 93 3.51 5.34 -12.95
CA GLU A 93 2.50 6.41 -12.88
C GLU A 93 1.64 6.30 -11.60
N TYR A 94 1.28 5.09 -11.20
CA TYR A 94 0.56 4.85 -9.96
C TYR A 94 1.41 5.14 -8.71
N LEU A 95 2.70 4.78 -8.71
CA LEU A 95 3.60 5.10 -7.60
C LEU A 95 3.86 6.59 -7.49
N GLU A 96 4.01 7.28 -8.63
CA GLU A 96 4.17 8.73 -8.71
C GLU A 96 2.94 9.45 -8.15
N SER A 97 1.74 9.05 -8.56
CA SER A 97 0.49 9.56 -7.99
C SER A 97 0.34 9.30 -6.49
N LEU A 98 0.84 8.15 -5.99
CA LEU A 98 0.79 7.79 -4.57
C LEU A 98 1.82 8.58 -3.73
N LEU A 99 2.97 8.91 -4.32
CA LEU A 99 4.01 9.76 -3.72
C LEU A 99 3.54 11.22 -3.66
N GLU A 100 2.90 11.74 -4.71
CA GLU A 100 2.33 13.09 -4.71
C GLU A 100 1.21 13.28 -3.67
N GLN A 101 0.42 12.23 -3.38
CA GLN A 101 -0.57 12.28 -2.29
C GLN A 101 0.06 12.36 -0.89
N HIS A 102 1.33 11.97 -0.74
CA HIS A 102 2.06 12.07 0.52
C HIS A 102 2.66 13.47 0.74
N ASP A 103 2.98 14.22 -0.32
CA ASP A 103 3.48 15.60 -0.19
C ASP A 103 2.38 16.62 0.20
N ALA A 104 1.10 16.24 0.11
CA ALA A 104 -0.01 17.12 0.47
C ALA A 104 -0.32 17.18 1.98
N HIS A 105 0.31 16.36 2.84
CA HIS A 105 0.04 16.39 4.29
C HIS A 105 1.22 16.01 5.21
N GLU A 106 2.44 16.35 4.84
CA GLU A 106 3.51 16.63 5.80
C GLU A 106 4.55 17.51 5.10
N MET A 107 4.46 18.83 5.28
CA MET A 107 5.65 19.66 5.19
C MET A 107 6.61 19.10 6.22
N TYR A 108 7.48 18.21 5.80
CA TYR A 108 8.73 18.02 6.50
C TYR A 108 9.43 19.37 6.36
N GLU A 109 9.38 20.17 7.43
CA GLU A 109 10.52 21.02 7.73
C GLU A 109 11.70 20.07 7.73
N THR A 110 12.48 20.04 6.65
CA THR A 110 13.83 19.55 6.72
C THR A 110 14.47 20.33 7.87
N PRO A 111 14.88 19.69 8.98
CA PRO A 111 15.73 20.37 9.93
C PRO A 111 17.02 20.63 9.15
N THR A 112 17.19 21.85 8.65
CA THR A 112 18.50 22.30 8.18
C THR A 112 19.35 22.34 9.44
N MET A 113 20.08 21.25 9.72
CA MET A 113 21.12 21.25 10.76
C MET A 113 22.02 22.44 10.51
N THR A 114 22.27 23.23 11.55
CA THR A 114 23.09 24.44 11.42
C THR A 114 24.51 24.04 11.03
N GLU A 115 25.26 24.96 10.43
CA GLU A 115 26.65 24.72 10.02
C GLU A 115 27.52 24.25 11.21
N GLU A 116 27.16 24.66 12.42
CA GLU A 116 27.77 24.26 13.68
C GLU A 116 27.53 22.77 14.00
N GLU A 117 26.33 22.26 13.76
CA GLU A 117 25.99 20.84 13.98
C GLU A 117 26.71 19.92 12.97
N TYR A 118 26.90 20.38 11.74
CA TYR A 118 27.72 19.68 10.75
C TYR A 118 29.20 19.64 11.13
N ALA A 119 29.74 20.73 11.66
CA ALA A 119 31.12 20.78 12.13
C ALA A 119 31.37 19.78 13.27
N ILE A 120 30.42 19.67 14.21
CA ILE A 120 30.48 18.72 15.33
C ILE A 120 30.45 17.27 14.83
N LEU A 121 29.61 16.96 13.84
CA LEU A 121 29.53 15.60 13.27
C LEU A 121 30.81 15.22 12.50
N PHE A 122 31.50 16.19 11.90
CA PHE A 122 32.73 15.96 11.15
C PHE A 122 33.96 15.79 12.06
N GLU A 123 33.95 16.30 13.29
CA GLU A 123 35.03 16.04 14.27
C GLU A 123 34.94 14.65 14.95
N LEU A 124 33.80 13.96 14.84
CA LEU A 124 33.56 12.65 15.46
C LEU A 124 33.94 11.44 14.57
N PHE A 125 34.28 11.66 13.29
CA PHE A 125 34.74 10.63 12.33
C PHE A 125 36.06 11.04 11.68
#